data_AF-A0A8S8XJ86-F1
#
_entry.id   AF-A0A8S8XJ86-F1
#
_cell.length_a   1.000
_cell.length_b   1.000
_cell.length_c   1.000
_cell.angle_alpha   90.00
_cell.angle_beta   90.00
_cell.angle_gamma   90.00
#
_symmetry.space_group_name_H-M   'P 1'
#
loop_
_entity.id
_entity.type
_entity.pdbx_description
1 polymer ?
#
loop_
_entity_poly.entity_id
_entity_poly.type
_entity_poly.pdbx_seq_one_letter_code
_entity_poly.pdbx_strand_id
1 'polypeptide(L)'
;MATKKAPPGKRKKKKRKIRLSLKSSKMKKTDSYTDQLGWSTDVGRTLEEKAKPKAPDTIRHQCQMCGTIMKVPKPKKARYTITCPHCEHQEFFE
;
A
#
# COMPACT_ATOMS: atom_id res chain seq x y z
N MET A 1 -41.41 -58.47 63.32
CA MET A 1 -40.04 -58.47 62.76
C MET A 1 -39.78 -57.13 62.06
N ALA A 2 -38.58 -56.59 62.23
CA ALA A 2 -38.24 -55.18 62.06
C ALA A 2 -38.46 -54.62 60.65
N THR A 3 -39.18 -53.49 60.55
CA THR A 3 -39.21 -52.66 59.33
C THR A 3 -37.94 -51.81 59.30
N LYS A 4 -37.01 -52.21 58.42
CA LYS A 4 -35.74 -51.51 58.19
C LYS A 4 -36.02 -50.08 57.70
N LYS A 5 -35.72 -49.08 58.53
CA LYS A 5 -35.81 -47.66 58.19
C LYS A 5 -34.72 -47.35 57.17
N ALA A 6 -35.11 -47.00 55.94
CA ALA A 6 -34.17 -46.66 54.86
C ALA A 6 -33.26 -45.48 55.28
N PRO A 7 -31.98 -45.47 54.88
CA PRO A 7 -31.06 -44.42 55.28
C PRO A 7 -31.49 -43.06 54.72
N PRO A 8 -31.29 -41.96 55.47
CA PRO A 8 -31.73 -40.63 55.04
C PRO A 8 -31.00 -40.24 53.76
N GLY A 9 -31.75 -40.18 52.66
CA GLY A 9 -31.23 -39.82 51.35
C GLY A 9 -30.52 -38.46 51.38
N LYS A 10 -29.29 -38.41 50.84
CA LYS A 10 -28.47 -37.20 50.77
C LYS A 10 -29.30 -36.06 50.16
N ARG A 11 -29.55 -34.98 50.93
CA ARG A 11 -30.29 -33.80 50.45
C ARG A 11 -29.58 -33.27 49.19
N LYS A 12 -30.23 -33.37 48.03
CA LYS A 12 -29.72 -32.80 46.77
C LYS A 12 -29.51 -31.31 46.99
N LYS A 13 -28.26 -30.84 47.00
CA LYS A 13 -27.94 -29.40 47.04
C LYS A 13 -28.63 -28.74 45.83
N LYS A 14 -29.61 -27.86 46.09
CA LYS A 14 -30.26 -27.08 45.04
C LYS A 14 -29.20 -26.24 44.33
N LYS A 15 -28.99 -26.49 43.03
CA LYS A 15 -28.10 -25.67 42.18
C LYS A 15 -28.64 -24.24 42.19
N ARG A 16 -27.86 -23.29 42.72
CA ARG A 16 -28.23 -21.87 42.67
C ARG A 16 -28.12 -21.42 41.21
N LYS A 17 -29.21 -20.89 40.64
CA LYS A 17 -29.19 -20.33 39.29
C LYS A 17 -28.37 -19.04 39.31
N ILE A 18 -27.22 -19.04 38.64
CA ILE A 18 -26.47 -17.83 38.37
C ILE A 18 -27.25 -17.07 37.30
N ARG A 19 -27.69 -15.84 37.60
CA ARG A 19 -28.24 -14.93 36.59
C ARG A 19 -27.07 -14.14 36.04
N LEU A 20 -26.69 -14.42 34.81
CA LEU A 20 -25.65 -13.70 34.11
C LEU A 20 -26.20 -12.30 33.75
N SER A 21 -25.95 -11.31 34.60
CA SER A 21 -26.24 -9.91 34.25
C SER A 21 -24.95 -9.24 33.79
N LEU A 22 -25.04 -8.47 32.70
CA LEU A 22 -23.95 -7.64 32.23
C LEU A 22 -23.58 -6.62 33.31
N LYS A 23 -22.27 -6.44 33.56
CA LYS A 23 -21.78 -5.49 34.57
C LYS A 23 -22.04 -4.03 34.20
N SER A 24 -22.25 -3.75 32.91
CA SER A 24 -22.68 -2.46 32.40
C SER A 24 -23.87 -2.64 31.47
N SER A 25 -25.02 -2.07 31.83
CA SER A 25 -26.23 -2.08 31.00
C SER A 25 -26.27 -0.98 29.93
N LYS A 26 -25.32 -0.04 29.97
CA LYS A 26 -25.32 1.15 29.11
C LYS A 26 -23.99 1.24 28.37
N MET A 27 -24.06 1.42 27.05
CA MET A 27 -22.87 1.73 26.23
C MET A 27 -22.32 3.10 26.62
N LYS A 28 -21.01 3.21 26.78
CA LYS A 28 -20.34 4.51 26.98
C LYS A 28 -20.42 5.27 25.65
N LYS A 29 -20.90 6.51 25.68
CA LYS A 29 -21.13 7.33 24.47
C LYS A 29 -19.84 7.72 23.74
N THR A 30 -18.70 7.64 24.41
CA THR A 30 -17.39 7.92 23.82
C THR A 30 -16.66 6.61 23.62
N ASP A 31 -16.95 5.97 22.51
CA ASP A 31 -16.08 4.93 21.97
C ASP A 31 -14.86 5.64 21.40
N SER A 32 -13.68 5.46 22.02
CA SER A 32 -12.42 6.01 21.50
C SER A 32 -11.86 5.15 20.37
N TYR A 33 -12.71 4.35 19.72
CA TYR A 33 -12.36 3.60 18.54
C TYR A 33 -12.19 4.58 17.37
N THR A 34 -10.93 4.90 17.09
CA THR A 34 -10.54 5.56 15.85
C THR A 34 -10.22 4.44 14.88
N ASP A 35 -11.05 4.29 13.85
CA ASP A 35 -10.77 3.37 12.76
C ASP A 35 -9.55 3.93 12.04
N GLN A 36 -8.37 3.39 12.37
CA GLN A 36 -7.17 3.70 11.61
C GLN A 36 -7.31 3.02 10.26
N LEU A 37 -7.93 3.75 9.34
CA LEU A 37 -7.96 3.45 7.92
C LEU A 37 -6.51 3.43 7.42
N GLY A 38 -5.89 2.26 7.54
CA GLY A 38 -4.46 2.03 7.33
C GLY A 38 -3.99 2.26 5.89
N TRP A 39 -4.90 2.53 4.97
CA TRP A 39 -4.60 2.97 3.62
C TRP A 39 -5.58 4.09 3.23
N SER A 40 -5.03 5.29 3.02
CA SER A 40 -5.68 6.41 2.32
C SER A 40 -6.74 7.18 3.11
N THR A 41 -6.31 7.99 4.09
CA THR A 41 -6.97 9.27 4.35
C THR A 41 -5.92 10.39 4.40
N ASP A 42 -5.45 10.77 3.21
CA ASP A 42 -4.91 12.11 2.96
C ASP A 42 -6.07 13.14 3.11
N VAL A 43 -6.51 13.36 4.34
CA VAL A 43 -7.41 14.47 4.66
C VAL A 43 -6.55 15.71 4.93
N GLY A 44 -6.32 16.49 3.87
CA GLY A 44 -6.04 17.91 4.02
C GLY A 44 -4.63 18.40 3.70
N ARG A 45 -3.87 17.73 2.82
CA ARG A 45 -2.76 18.39 2.10
C ARG A 45 -2.81 17.92 0.66
N THR A 46 -3.01 18.85 -0.27
CA THR A 46 -2.73 18.65 -1.69
C THR A 46 -1.33 18.08 -1.78
N LEU A 47 -1.23 16.78 -2.02
CA LEU A 47 0.03 16.09 -2.25
C LEU A 47 0.54 16.70 -3.56
N GLU A 48 1.36 17.75 -3.45
CA GLU A 48 2.07 18.32 -4.59
C GLU A 48 2.84 17.15 -5.20
N GLU A 49 2.32 16.63 -6.32
CA GLU A 49 2.99 15.59 -7.09
C GLU A 49 4.39 16.11 -7.36
N LYS A 50 5.38 15.54 -6.67
CA LYS A 50 6.78 15.91 -6.90
C LYS A 50 7.03 15.76 -8.38
N ALA A 51 7.37 16.88 -9.03
CA ALA A 51 7.57 16.93 -10.47
C ALA A 51 8.48 15.77 -10.88
N LYS A 52 7.96 14.89 -11.75
CA LYS A 52 8.71 13.72 -12.22
C LYS A 52 10.07 14.19 -12.73
N PRO A 53 11.17 13.47 -12.41
CA PRO A 53 12.49 13.86 -12.88
C PRO A 53 12.45 14.00 -14.40
N LYS A 54 12.88 15.17 -14.91
CA LYS A 54 12.92 15.44 -16.35
C LYS A 54 13.81 14.38 -17.00
N ALA A 55 13.28 13.73 -18.03
CA ALA A 55 14.04 12.78 -18.83
C ALA A 55 15.29 13.48 -19.41
N PRO A 56 16.39 12.76 -19.65
CA PRO A 56 17.60 13.37 -20.19
C PRO A 56 17.34 14.00 -21.56
N ASP A 57 17.70 15.28 -21.69
CA ASP A 57 17.56 16.05 -22.93
C ASP A 57 18.60 15.68 -23.99
N THR A 58 19.58 14.82 -23.65
CA THR A 58 20.68 14.41 -24.52
C THR A 58 20.81 12.89 -24.61
N ILE A 59 20.96 12.38 -25.82
CA ILE A 59 21.18 10.97 -26.15
C ILE A 59 22.64 10.78 -26.55
N ARG A 60 23.24 9.64 -26.17
CA ARG A 60 24.56 9.24 -26.64
C ARG A 60 24.41 8.41 -27.91
N HIS A 61 24.90 8.92 -29.03
CA HIS A 61 24.87 8.21 -30.31
C HIS A 61 26.29 7.85 -30.74
N GLN A 62 26.46 6.65 -31.29
CA GLN A 62 27.70 6.21 -31.90
C GLN A 62 27.55 6.32 -33.42
N CYS A 63 28.46 7.01 -34.10
CA CYS A 63 28.46 7.07 -35.56
C CYS A 63 28.91 5.72 -36.15
N GLN A 64 28.23 5.22 -37.18
CA GLN A 64 28.53 3.91 -37.77
C GLN A 64 29.87 3.91 -38.52
N MET A 65 30.23 5.05 -39.14
CA MET A 65 31.45 5.16 -39.96
C MET A 65 32.74 5.32 -39.16
N CYS A 66 32.75 6.19 -38.13
CA CYS A 66 33.97 6.52 -37.38
C CYS A 66 33.97 5.98 -35.93
N GLY A 67 32.85 5.41 -35.47
CA GLY A 67 32.73 4.85 -34.13
C GLY A 67 32.76 5.87 -32.98
N THR A 68 32.89 7.17 -33.27
CA THR A 68 32.93 8.21 -32.23
C THR A 68 31.59 8.33 -31.53
N ILE A 69 31.62 8.48 -30.20
CA ILE A 69 30.43 8.65 -29.37
C ILE A 69 30.16 10.14 -29.16
N MET A 70 28.97 10.56 -29.52
CA MET A 70 28.54 11.96 -29.51
C MET A 70 27.32 12.14 -28.63
N LYS A 71 27.23 13.31 -27.97
CA LYS A 71 26.03 13.72 -27.23
C LYS A 71 25.16 14.56 -28.17
N VAL A 72 24.03 14.00 -28.59
CA VAL A 72 23.07 14.66 -29.49
C VAL A 72 21.84 15.07 -28.67
N PRO A 73 21.26 16.26 -28.89
CA PRO A 73 20.00 16.62 -28.26
C PRO A 73 18.86 15.67 -28.68
N LYS A 74 17.91 15.45 -27.78
CA LYS A 74 16.74 14.62 -28.07
C LYS A 74 15.97 15.20 -29.26
N PRO A 75 15.78 14.43 -30.35
CA PRO A 75 15.02 14.89 -31.50
C PRO A 75 13.55 15.07 -31.12
N LYS A 76 12.96 16.17 -31.59
CA LYS A 76 11.53 16.47 -31.38
C LYS A 76 10.62 15.77 -32.40
N LYS A 77 11.18 15.35 -33.53
CA LYS A 77 10.49 14.70 -34.64
C LYS A 77 10.82 13.21 -34.63
N ALA A 78 9.91 12.37 -35.13
CA ALA A 78 10.16 10.94 -35.34
C ALA A 78 11.31 10.72 -36.34
N ARG A 79 11.28 11.47 -37.45
CA ARG A 79 12.33 11.45 -38.47
C ARG A 79 13.36 12.54 -38.24
N TYR A 80 14.63 12.18 -38.14
CA TYR A 80 15.72 13.13 -37.92
C TYR A 80 17.04 12.63 -38.50
N THR A 81 17.93 13.57 -38.77
CA THR A 81 19.27 13.31 -39.29
C THR A 81 20.32 13.68 -38.25
N ILE A 82 21.29 12.81 -38.03
CA ILE A 82 22.46 13.11 -37.18
C ILE A 82 23.68 13.26 -38.09
N THR A 83 24.32 14.43 -38.03
CA THR A 83 25.60 14.67 -38.71
C THR A 83 26.75 14.50 -37.73
N CYS A 84 27.72 13.67 -38.07
CA CYS A 84 28.93 13.50 -37.26
C CYS A 84 29.90 14.69 -37.49
N PRO A 85 30.44 15.35 -36.45
CA PRO A 85 31.36 16.47 -36.57
C PRO A 85 32.78 16.02 -36.95
N HIS A 86 33.09 14.73 -36.88
CA HIS A 86 34.43 14.21 -37.20
C HIS A 86 34.53 13.76 -38.67
N CYS A 87 33.50 13.12 -39.21
CA CYS A 87 33.52 12.55 -40.55
C CYS A 87 32.43 13.11 -41.48
N GLU A 88 31.66 14.10 -41.03
CA GLU A 88 30.55 14.74 -41.76
C GLU A 88 29.49 13.77 -42.29
N HIS A 89 29.52 12.52 -41.82
CA HIS A 89 28.58 11.50 -42.24
C HIS A 89 27.19 11.79 -41.68
N GLN A 90 26.17 11.60 -42.53
CA GLN A 90 24.77 11.84 -42.20
C GLN A 90 24.04 10.52 -42.03
N GLU A 91 23.56 10.28 -40.81
CA GLU A 91 22.75 9.12 -40.46
C GLU A 91 21.28 9.53 -40.46
N PHE A 92 20.44 8.79 -41.19
CA PHE A 92 19.00 9.04 -41.30
C PHE A 92 18.25 8.08 -40.39
N PHE A 93 17.44 8.62 -39.46
CA PHE A 93 16.57 7.84 -38.59
C PHE A 93 15.10 8.14 -38.95
N GLU A 94 14.31 7.08 -39.16
CA GLU A 94 12.88 7.15 -39.51
C GLU A 94 11.93 7.05 -38.30
#